data_AF-A0A945V2T5-F1
#
_entry.id   AF-A0A945V2T5-F1
#
_cell.length_a   1.000
_cell.length_b   1.000
_cell.length_c   1.000
_cell.angle_alpha   90.00
_cell.angle_beta   90.00
_cell.angle_gamma   90.00
#
_symmetry.space_group_name_H-M   'P 1'
#
loop_
_entity.id
_entity.type
_entity.pdbx_description
1 polymer ?
#
loop_
_entity_poly.entity_id
_entity_poly.type
_entity_poly.pdbx_seq_one_letter_code
_entity_poly.pdbx_strand_id
1 'polypeptide(L)' 'MDDLVKETSPEVVEETVNAFLQARKDGATRLSAYMIARAVYRQHCPNDPINRPIIFAMVEAAESREE' A
#
# COMPACT_ATOMS: atom_id res chain seq x y z
N MET A 1 -6.17 8.95 12.64
CA MET A 1 -5.55 8.08 11.61
C MET A 1 -6.24 8.20 10.25
N ASP A 2 -7.38 8.87 10.15
CA ASP A 2 -8.15 9.04 8.90
C ASP A 2 -7.62 10.20 8.01
N ASP A 3 -6.92 11.18 8.60
CA ASP A 3 -6.46 12.39 7.89
C ASP A 3 -5.35 12.16 6.86
N LEU A 4 -4.40 11.25 7.11
CA LEU A 4 -3.28 11.01 6.19
C LEU A 4 -3.71 10.34 4.87
N VAL A 5 -4.78 9.54 4.89
CA VAL A 5 -5.35 8.94 3.67
C VAL A 5 -6.03 10.01 2.81
N LYS A 6 -6.56 11.08 3.43
CA LYS A 6 -7.20 12.20 2.70
C LYS A 6 -6.21 13.13 2.01
N GLU A 7 -4.96 13.18 2.48
CA GLU A 7 -3.89 13.95 1.84
C GLU A 7 -3.26 13.20 0.66
N THR A 8 -3.48 11.90 0.54
CA THR A 8 -2.95 11.08 -0.55
C THR A 8 -3.99 10.93 -1.65
N SER A 9 -3.62 11.24 -2.89
CA SER A 9 -4.51 11.06 -4.03
C SER A 9 -5.04 9.63 -4.12
N PRO A 10 -6.34 9.40 -4.35
CA PRO A 10 -6.94 8.07 -4.40
C PRO A 10 -6.31 7.17 -5.47
N GLU A 11 -5.76 7.76 -6.53
CA GLU A 11 -5.01 7.04 -7.58
C GLU A 11 -3.71 6.42 -7.04
N VAL A 12 -2.98 7.14 -6.18
CA VAL A 12 -1.73 6.64 -5.56
C VAL A 12 -2.04 5.49 -4.60
N VAL A 13 -3.18 5.58 -3.90
CA VAL A 13 -3.70 4.51 -3.05
C VAL A 13 -3.99 3.25 -3.86
N GLU A 14 -4.73 3.38 -4.96
CA GLU A 14 -5.08 2.26 -5.83
C GLU A 14 -3.84 1.62 -6.47
N GLU A 15 -2.89 2.42 -6.96
CA GLU A 15 -1.64 1.93 -7.53
C GLU A 15 -0.79 1.15 -6.51
N THR A 16 -0.73 1.66 -5.27
CA THR A 16 -0.01 1.00 -4.17
C THR A 16 -0.65 -0.33 -3.78
N VAL A 17 -1.98 -0.39 -3.73
CA VAL A 17 -2.75 -1.61 -3.44
C VAL A 17 -2.58 -2.64 -4.57
N ASN A 18 -2.67 -2.20 -5.83
CA ASN A 18 -2.49 -3.09 -6.98
C ASN A 18 -1.08 -3.68 -7.01
N ALA A 19 -0.04 -2.90 -6.69
CA ALA A 19 1.32 -3.39 -6.59
C ALA A 19 1.49 -4.45 -5.48
N PHE A 20 0.82 -4.27 -4.33
CA PHE A 20 0.78 -5.28 -3.27
C PHE A 20 0.11 -6.58 -3.74
N LEU A 21 -1.11 -6.48 -4.27
CA LEU A 21 -1.91 -7.63 -4.70
C LEU A 21 -1.22 -8.41 -5.83
N GLN A 22 -0.64 -7.70 -6.80
CA GLN A 22 0.11 -8.33 -7.88
C GLN A 22 1.33 -9.08 -7.33
N ALA A 23 2.09 -8.48 -6.41
CA ALA A 23 3.21 -9.16 -5.77
C ALA A 23 2.76 -10.41 -4.99
N ARG A 24 1.61 -10.36 -4.30
CA ARG A 24 1.04 -11.53 -3.61
C ARG A 24 0.65 -12.64 -4.60
N LYS A 25 0.02 -12.27 -5.72
CA LYS A 25 -0.34 -13.17 -6.82
C LYS A 25 0.88 -13.82 -7.47
N ASP A 26 1.98 -13.09 -7.56
CA ASP A 26 3.27 -13.57 -8.07
C ASP A 26 4.03 -14.45 -7.06
N GLY A 27 3.45 -14.69 -5.87
CA GLY A 27 4.01 -15.57 -4.85
C GLY A 27 4.91 -14.87 -3.82
N ALA A 28 4.96 -13.53 -3.81
CA ALA A 28 5.74 -12.80 -2.82
C ALA A 28 5.18 -13.01 -1.41
N THR A 29 6.08 -13.12 -0.43
CA THR A 29 5.69 -13.10 0.99
C THR A 29 5.01 -11.77 1.31
N ARG A 30 4.17 -11.75 2.35
CA ARG A 30 3.48 -10.52 2.80
C ARG A 30 4.45 -9.37 3.06
N LEU A 31 5.61 -9.66 3.67
CA LEU A 31 6.65 -8.65 3.92
C LEU A 31 7.27 -8.13 2.60
N SER A 32 7.55 -9.02 1.64
CA SER A 32 8.09 -8.64 0.34
C SER A 32 7.10 -7.79 -0.46
N ALA A 33 5.83 -8.20 -0.51
CA ALA A 33 4.76 -7.45 -1.16
C ALA A 33 4.56 -6.06 -0.51
N TYR A 34 4.63 -5.99 0.82
CA TYR A 34 4.60 -4.72 1.56
C TYR A 34 5.77 -3.80 1.18
N MET A 35 6.99 -4.34 1.04
CA MET A 35 8.15 -3.55 0.62
C MET A 35 7.99 -2.99 -0.79
N ILE A 36 7.38 -3.76 -1.70
CA ILE A 36 7.08 -3.32 -3.07
C ILE A 36 6.04 -2.20 -3.06
N ALA A 37 4.92 -2.39 -2.37
CA ALA A 37 3.88 -1.37 -2.22
C ALA A 37 4.44 -0.07 -1.61
N ARG A 38 5.30 -0.18 -0.60
CA ARG A 38 5.99 0.97 0.01
C ARG A 38 6.93 1.68 -0.96
N ALA A 39 7.58 0.95 -1.86
CA ALA A 39 8.43 1.55 -2.88
C ALA A 39 7.59 2.37 -3.88
N VAL A 40 6.45 1.83 -4.34
CA VAL A 40 5.51 2.51 -5.24
C VAL A 40 4.97 3.79 -4.58
N TYR A 41 4.43 3.70 -3.37
CA TYR A 41 3.92 4.86 -2.64
C TYR A 41 4.98 5.96 -2.46
N ARG A 42 6.23 5.58 -2.19
CA ARG A 42 7.35 6.54 -2.03
C ARG A 42 7.71 7.30 -3.31
N GLN A 43 7.38 6.79 -4.50
CA GLN A 43 7.61 7.52 -5.74
C GLN A 43 6.72 8.77 -5.81
N HIS A 44 5.50 8.66 -5.27
CA HIS A 44 4.51 9.74 -5.24
C HIS A 44 4.67 10.64 -4.01
N CYS A 45 5.09 10.08 -2.87
CA CYS A 45 5.25 10.79 -1.61
C CYS A 45 6.67 10.62 -1.03
N PRO A 46 7.71 11.22 -1.66
CA PRO A 46 9.11 11.01 -1.27
C PRO A 46 9.46 11.66 0.09
N ASN A 47 8.73 12.70 0.47
CA ASN A 47 8.95 13.46 1.72
C ASN A 47 8.09 12.98 2.89
N ASP A 48 7.25 11.96 2.72
CA ASP A 48 6.40 11.45 3.80
C ASP A 48 7.19 10.49 4.72
N PRO A 49 7.46 10.90 5.97
CA PRO A 49 8.24 10.09 6.89
C PRO A 49 7.45 8.89 7.48
N ILE A 50 6.11 8.86 7.37
CA ILE A 50 5.22 7.95 8.12
C ILE A 50 4.31 7.13 7.17
N ASN A 51 4.88 6.48 6.16
CA ASN A 51 4.13 5.52 5.29
C ASN A 51 3.82 4.15 5.95
N ARG A 52 3.69 4.09 7.28
CA ARG A 52 3.47 2.83 8.01
C ARG A 52 1.97 2.52 8.20
N PRO A 53 1.14 3.42 8.76
CA PRO A 53 -0.26 3.06 9.08
C PRO A 53 -1.09 2.82 7.82
N ILE A 54 -0.87 3.62 6.77
CA ILE A 54 -1.68 3.58 5.54
C ILE A 54 -1.48 2.28 4.77
N ILE A 55 -0.22 1.86 4.56
CA ILE A 55 0.06 0.63 3.81
C ILE A 55 -0.40 -0.60 4.59
N PHE A 56 -0.29 -0.60 5.92
CA PHE A 56 -0.85 -1.70 6.73
C PHE A 56 -2.38 -1.77 6.63
N ALA A 57 -3.09 -0.65 6.76
CA ALA A 57 -4.54 -0.60 6.62
C ALA A 57 -5.00 -0.98 5.20
N MET A 58 -4.25 -0.58 4.17
CA MET A 58 -4.48 -0.96 2.77
C MET A 58 -4.29 -2.47 2.54
N VAL A 59 -3.25 -3.06 3.14
CA VAL A 59 -2.98 -4.51 3.06
C VAL A 59 -4.06 -5.30 3.79
N GLU A 60 -4.50 -4.87 4.98
CA GLU A 60 -5.58 -5.52 5.71
C GLU A 60 -6.93 -5.44 4.97
N ALA A 61 -7.22 -4.30 4.33
CA ALA A 61 -8.42 -4.14 3.51
C ALA A 61 -8.39 -4.98 2.23
N ALA A 62 -7.20 -5.19 1.65
CA ALA A 62 -7.02 -6.01 0.46
C ALA A 62 -7.17 -7.51 0.77
N GLU A 63 -6.58 -8.00 1.87
CA GLU A 63 -6.75 -9.40 2.31
C GLU A 63 -8.21 -9.70 2.69
N SER A 64 -8.94 -8.76 3.30
CA SER A 64 -10.36 -8.93 3.64
C SER A 64 -11.31 -9.00 2.43
N ARG A 65 -10.85 -8.72 1.21
CA ARG A 65 -11.64 -8.78 -0.03
C ARG A 65 -11.46 -10.09 -0.80
N GLU A 66 -10.46 -10.90 -0.47
CA GLU A 66 -10.21 -12.21 -1.08
C GLU A 66 -10.80 -13.39 -0.27
N GLU A 67 -11.50 -13.09 0.84
CA GLU A 67 -12.31 -14.03 1.64
C GLU A 67 -13.81 -13.89 1.32
#